data_AF-A0A0N0S9N2-F1
#
_entry.id   AF-A0A0N0S9N2-F1
#
_cell.length_a   1.000
_cell.length_b   1.000
_cell.length_c   1.000
_cell.angle_alpha   90.00
_cell.angle_beta   90.00
_cell.angle_gamma   90.00
#
_symmetry.space_group_name_H-M   'P 1'
#
loop_
_entity.id
_entity.type
_entity.pdbx_description
1 polymer ?
#
loop_
_entity_poly.entity_id
_entity_poly.type
_entity_poly.pdbx_seq_one_letter_code
_entity_poly.pdbx_strand_id
1 'polypeptide(L)'
;MACVDGHWVVGDCFRPGGLWLEFRPDGIYQHARTPSDELLIPWPRIMLGIGFSLGGKHPHHGSVSPMGTIGGLPGPWQGVGRGYLHMTLRHPYEDWLAPFNRHPHRYPMTELALFEALLGRTGAAKELHRLGDAEWLNRAVGLLKRQRPRTGRAVRQVMGEILEEA
;
A
#
# COMPACT_ATOMS: atom_id res chain seq x y z
N MET A 1 -4.74 5.44 0.85
CA MET A 1 -3.86 5.80 1.99
C MET A 1 -4.49 6.98 2.70
N ALA A 2 -4.26 7.12 4.00
CA ALA A 2 -4.62 8.31 4.77
C ALA A 2 -3.37 8.89 5.43
N CYS A 3 -3.37 10.19 5.74
CA CYS A 3 -2.36 10.81 6.58
C CYS A 3 -2.98 11.00 7.97
N VAL A 4 -2.35 10.45 9.00
CA VAL A 4 -2.80 10.45 10.39
C VAL A 4 -1.62 10.89 11.24
N ASP A 5 -1.78 11.97 11.99
CA ASP A 5 -0.73 12.55 12.86
C ASP A 5 0.63 12.75 12.17
N GLY A 6 0.59 13.16 10.89
CA GLY A 6 1.79 13.37 10.08
C GLY A 6 2.40 12.09 9.49
N HIS A 7 1.84 10.91 9.76
CA HIS A 7 2.29 9.64 9.19
C HIS A 7 1.30 9.14 8.14
N TRP A 8 1.85 8.57 7.07
CA TRP A 8 1.02 7.96 6.05
C TRP A 8 0.70 6.52 6.41
N VAL A 9 -0.57 6.15 6.29
CA VAL A 9 -1.07 4.84 6.68
C VAL A 9 -1.85 4.15 5.57
N VAL A 10 -1.75 2.82 5.56
CA VAL A 10 -2.53 1.93 4.69
C VAL A 10 -3.35 0.97 5.55
N GLY A 11 -4.65 1.05 5.37
CA GLY A 11 -5.61 0.20 6.04
C GLY A 11 -6.47 0.97 7.05
N ASP A 12 -7.26 0.25 7.82
CA ASP A 12 -8.20 0.82 8.79
C ASP A 12 -7.53 1.05 10.15
N CYS A 13 -6.84 2.19 10.29
CA CYS A 13 -6.20 2.62 11.54
C CYS A 13 -7.19 3.05 12.62
N PHE A 14 -8.45 3.34 12.27
CA PHE A 14 -9.47 3.77 13.23
C PHE A 14 -10.16 2.61 13.94
N ARG A 15 -9.92 1.37 13.48
CA ARG A 15 -10.51 0.18 14.07
C ARG A 15 -9.60 -0.39 15.15
N PRO A 16 -10.05 -0.45 16.43
CA PRO A 16 -9.29 -1.09 17.49
C PRO A 16 -8.97 -2.55 17.16
N GLY A 17 -7.69 -2.93 17.28
CA GLY A 17 -7.21 -4.28 16.94
C GLY A 17 -7.31 -4.62 15.44
N GLY A 18 -7.46 -3.62 14.58
CA GLY A 18 -7.35 -3.75 13.13
C GLY A 18 -5.89 -3.85 12.69
N LEU A 19 -5.67 -4.51 11.55
CA LEU A 19 -4.37 -4.55 10.90
C LEU A 19 -4.23 -3.32 10.01
N TRP A 20 -3.18 -2.55 10.18
CA TRP A 20 -2.86 -1.42 9.32
C TRP A 20 -1.36 -1.20 9.30
N LEU A 21 -0.90 -0.50 8.26
CA LEU A 21 0.52 -0.26 8.02
C LEU A 21 0.78 1.23 8.11
N GLU A 22 1.89 1.58 8.71
CA GLU A 22 2.37 2.94 8.86
C GLU A 22 3.71 3.08 8.14
N PHE A 23 3.83 4.12 7.32
CA PHE A 23 5.05 4.47 6.63
C PHE A 23 5.84 5.44 7.50
N ARG A 24 7.00 5.00 7.98
CA ARG A 24 7.87 5.76 8.88
C ARG A 24 9.26 5.96 8.26
N PRO A 25 10.05 6.95 8.70
CA PRO A 25 11.39 7.19 8.16
C PRO A 25 12.33 5.98 8.27
N ASP A 26 12.14 5.14 9.29
CA ASP A 26 12.91 3.94 9.57
C ASP A 26 12.42 2.69 8.81
N GLY A 27 11.15 2.64 8.41
CA GLY A 27 10.59 1.49 7.70
C GLY A 27 9.06 1.49 7.59
N ILE A 28 8.52 0.32 7.27
CA ILE A 28 7.08 0.05 7.34
C ILE A 28 6.79 -0.57 8.69
N TYR A 29 5.98 0.08 9.49
CA TYR A 29 5.51 -0.45 10.76
C TYR A 29 4.13 -1.08 10.58
N GLN A 30 4.04 -2.38 10.85
CA GLN A 30 2.80 -3.14 10.80
C GLN A 30 2.17 -3.13 12.19
N HIS A 31 1.02 -2.47 12.31
CA HIS A 31 0.17 -2.55 13.49
C HIS A 31 -0.64 -3.85 13.46
N ALA A 32 -0.60 -4.58 14.56
CA ALA A 32 -1.21 -5.88 14.70
C ALA A 32 -2.31 -5.90 15.76
N ARG A 33 -2.99 -7.05 15.89
CA ARG A 33 -4.04 -7.21 16.89
C ARG A 33 -3.49 -7.19 18.31
N THR A 34 -2.24 -7.61 18.48
CA THR A 34 -1.50 -7.66 19.73
C THR A 34 -0.14 -6.98 19.54
N PRO A 35 0.38 -6.26 20.56
CA PRO A 35 1.69 -5.61 20.46
C PRO A 35 2.85 -6.58 20.19
N SER A 36 2.69 -7.85 20.56
CA SER A 36 3.67 -8.91 20.27
C SER A 36 3.85 -9.20 18.78
N ASP A 37 2.83 -8.86 17.98
CA ASP A 37 2.76 -9.18 16.56
C ASP A 37 3.03 -7.93 15.70
N GLU A 38 3.28 -6.78 16.35
CA GLU A 38 3.70 -5.55 15.68
C GLU A 38 5.13 -5.71 15.17
N LEU A 39 5.37 -5.25 13.94
CA LEU A 39 6.65 -5.45 13.29
C LEU A 39 7.07 -4.21 12.51
N LEU A 40 8.31 -3.76 12.76
CA LEU A 40 8.99 -2.81 11.91
C LEU A 40 9.79 -3.56 10.85
N ILE A 41 9.53 -3.25 9.59
CA ILE A 41 10.28 -3.71 8.42
C ILE A 41 11.15 -2.55 7.93
N PRO A 42 12.46 -2.55 8.23
CA PRO A 42 13.34 -1.47 7.82
C PRO A 42 13.41 -1.33 6.30
N TRP A 43 13.44 -0.08 5.79
CA TRP A 43 13.61 0.18 4.35
C TRP A 43 14.77 -0.58 3.70
N PRO A 44 15.95 -0.65 4.33
CA PRO A 44 17.07 -1.38 3.74
C PRO A 44 16.76 -2.86 3.55
N ARG A 45 15.86 -3.47 4.35
CA ARG A 45 15.51 -4.88 4.17
C ARG A 45 14.69 -5.12 2.90
N ILE A 46 14.00 -4.14 2.33
CA ILE A 46 13.13 -4.34 1.16
C ILE A 46 13.96 -4.28 -0.12
N MET A 47 13.98 -5.37 -0.91
CA MET A 47 14.86 -5.49 -2.09
C MET A 47 14.21 -5.11 -3.42
N LEU A 48 13.06 -5.72 -3.73
CA LEU A 48 12.47 -5.68 -5.08
C LEU A 48 11.34 -4.66 -5.21
N GLY A 49 11.13 -3.82 -4.19
CA GLY A 49 9.97 -2.95 -4.10
C GLY A 49 8.86 -3.56 -3.25
N ILE A 50 7.70 -2.91 -3.32
CA ILE A 50 6.50 -3.28 -2.58
C ILE A 50 5.38 -3.43 -3.60
N GLY A 51 4.80 -4.62 -3.67
CA GLY A 51 3.60 -4.87 -4.44
C GLY A 51 2.35 -4.76 -3.58
N PHE A 52 1.24 -4.41 -4.23
CA PHE A 52 -0.05 -4.18 -3.58
C PHE A 52 -1.08 -5.17 -4.11
N SER A 53 -1.90 -5.74 -3.22
CA SER A 53 -3.01 -6.61 -3.61
C SER A 53 -4.21 -6.42 -2.69
N LEU A 54 -5.41 -6.47 -3.28
CA LEU A 54 -6.68 -6.31 -2.56
C LEU A 54 -7.48 -7.61 -2.53
N GLY A 55 -7.18 -8.47 -1.57
CA GLY A 55 -7.97 -9.68 -1.37
C GLY A 55 -7.33 -10.58 -0.33
N GLY A 56 -8.00 -11.70 -0.02
CA GLY A 56 -7.40 -12.74 0.80
C GLY A 56 -6.45 -13.58 -0.07
N LYS A 57 -5.24 -13.87 0.41
CA LYS A 57 -4.27 -14.68 -0.34
C LYS A 57 -4.79 -16.12 -0.61
N HIS A 58 -5.76 -16.61 0.17
CA HIS A 58 -6.53 -17.82 -0.10
C HIS A 58 -7.98 -17.60 0.36
N PRO A 59 -9.01 -17.60 -0.52
CA PRO A 59 -10.38 -17.72 -0.03
C PRO A 59 -10.53 -19.13 0.56
N HIS A 60 -10.74 -19.24 1.87
CA HIS A 60 -11.30 -20.48 2.41
C HIS A 60 -12.61 -20.77 1.66
N HIS A 61 -12.70 -21.98 1.10
CA HIS A 61 -13.87 -22.51 0.41
C HIS A 61 -15.13 -22.14 1.23
N GLY A 62 -15.98 -21.27 0.69
CA GLY A 62 -17.24 -20.88 1.33
C GLY A 62 -17.35 -19.45 1.89
N SER A 63 -16.32 -18.61 1.82
CA SER A 63 -16.41 -17.20 2.29
C SER A 63 -16.76 -16.17 1.19
N VAL A 64 -17.40 -16.61 0.10
CA VAL A 64 -17.89 -15.71 -0.95
C VAL A 64 -19.23 -15.15 -0.50
N SER A 65 -19.23 -13.92 0.04
CA SER A 65 -20.48 -13.17 0.18
C SER A 65 -21.09 -12.95 -1.22
N PRO A 66 -22.42 -13.01 -1.38
CA PRO A 66 -23.09 -12.86 -2.68
C PRO A 66 -22.84 -11.50 -3.37
N MET A 67 -22.20 -10.56 -2.68
CA MET A 67 -21.75 -9.28 -3.23
C MET A 67 -20.38 -9.34 -3.95
N GLY A 68 -19.59 -10.40 -3.72
CA GLY A 68 -18.32 -10.66 -4.43
C GLY A 68 -18.53 -11.24 -5.84
N THR A 69 -19.68 -11.87 -6.09
CA THR A 69 -20.06 -12.42 -7.40
C THR A 69 -20.69 -11.39 -8.33
N ILE A 70 -21.29 -10.31 -7.80
CA ILE A 70 -21.91 -9.25 -8.61
C ILE A 70 -20.85 -8.30 -9.22
N GLY A 71 -19.61 -8.34 -8.73
CA GLY A 71 -18.57 -7.37 -9.10
C GLY A 71 -17.82 -7.61 -10.41
N GLY A 72 -17.91 -8.79 -11.04
CA GLY A 72 -17.25 -9.06 -12.34
C GLY A 72 -15.73 -8.78 -12.39
N LEU A 73 -15.04 -8.75 -11.24
CA LEU A 73 -13.61 -8.39 -11.17
C LEU A 73 -12.75 -9.68 -11.24
N PRO A 74 -11.86 -9.81 -12.25
CA PRO A 74 -10.93 -10.94 -12.35
C PRO A 74 -9.73 -10.77 -11.41
N GLY A 75 -9.22 -11.86 -10.83
CA GLY A 75 -7.91 -11.89 -10.17
C GLY A 75 -7.87 -11.41 -8.70
N PRO A 76 -6.69 -10.98 -8.18
CA PRO A 76 -6.35 -10.73 -6.75
C PRO A 76 -7.11 -9.56 -6.09
N TRP A 77 -8.28 -9.25 -6.62
CA TRP A 77 -9.25 -8.22 -6.25
C TRP A 77 -10.50 -8.84 -5.60
N GLN A 78 -10.57 -10.18 -5.53
CA GLN A 78 -11.59 -10.92 -4.80
C GLN A 78 -11.16 -11.13 -3.35
N GLY A 79 -11.75 -10.36 -2.42
CA GLY A 79 -11.58 -10.66 -1.01
C GLY A 79 -12.24 -9.67 -0.06
N VAL A 80 -12.87 -10.24 0.95
CA VAL A 80 -13.60 -9.63 2.04
C VAL A 80 -12.72 -8.65 2.83
N GLY A 81 -12.95 -7.34 2.67
CA GLY A 81 -12.55 -6.29 3.63
C GLY A 81 -11.07 -6.21 4.04
N ARG A 82 -10.15 -6.85 3.30
CA ARG A 82 -8.73 -6.97 3.64
C ARG A 82 -7.88 -6.88 2.36
N GLY A 83 -6.63 -6.45 2.50
CA GLY A 83 -5.61 -6.49 1.47
C GLY A 83 -4.26 -6.83 2.08
N TYR A 84 -3.22 -6.94 1.27
CA TYR A 84 -1.85 -7.14 1.75
C TYR A 84 -0.85 -6.44 0.86
N LEU A 85 0.21 -5.90 1.47
CA LEU A 85 1.44 -5.56 0.76
C LEU A 85 2.31 -6.80 0.69
N HIS A 86 2.85 -7.10 -0.48
CA HIS A 86 3.82 -8.18 -0.64
C HIS A 86 5.18 -7.56 -0.99
N MET A 87 6.23 -8.04 -0.33
CA MET A 87 7.57 -7.50 -0.49
C MET A 87 8.61 -8.60 -0.29
N THR A 88 9.74 -8.49 -0.97
CA THR A 88 10.87 -9.41 -0.79
C THR A 88 11.88 -8.78 0.14
N LEU A 89 12.10 -9.42 1.28
CA LEU A 89 13.04 -8.96 2.31
C LEU A 89 14.41 -9.63 2.15
N ARG A 90 15.48 -8.91 2.50
CA ARG A 90 16.83 -9.45 2.65
C ARG A 90 17.17 -9.78 4.09
N HIS A 91 18.09 -10.73 4.23
CA HIS A 91 18.70 -11.18 5.49
C HIS A 91 17.69 -11.54 6.59
N PRO A 92 17.07 -12.74 6.54
CA PRO A 92 17.11 -13.75 5.48
C PRO A 92 16.27 -13.36 4.25
N TYR A 93 16.46 -14.07 3.14
CA TYR A 93 15.62 -13.90 1.95
C TYR A 93 14.25 -14.52 2.21
N GLU A 94 13.23 -13.68 2.30
CA GLU A 94 11.86 -14.11 2.57
C GLU A 94 10.85 -13.25 1.82
N ASP A 95 9.81 -13.90 1.30
CA ASP A 95 8.64 -13.21 0.76
C ASP A 95 7.72 -12.87 1.92
N TRP A 96 7.64 -11.58 2.24
CA TRP A 96 6.84 -11.07 3.33
C TRP A 96 5.48 -10.57 2.83
N LEU A 97 4.44 -10.85 3.62
CA LEU A 97 3.09 -10.36 3.40
C LEU A 97 2.67 -9.53 4.61
N ALA A 98 2.44 -8.25 4.39
CA ALA A 98 1.93 -7.35 5.41
C ALA A 98 0.41 -7.14 5.18
N PRO A 99 -0.46 -7.92 5.86
CA PRO A 99 -1.89 -7.78 5.73
C PRO A 99 -2.38 -6.47 6.36
N PHE A 100 -3.42 -5.89 5.77
CA PHE A 100 -4.12 -4.73 6.31
C PHE A 100 -5.64 -4.87 6.13
N ASN A 101 -6.40 -4.28 7.03
CA ASN A 101 -7.84 -4.14 6.94
C ASN A 101 -8.18 -3.01 5.97
N ARG A 102 -9.23 -3.17 5.16
CA ARG A 102 -9.67 -2.13 4.24
C ARG A 102 -10.18 -0.92 5.03
N HIS A 103 -9.59 0.24 4.77
CA HIS A 103 -10.05 1.52 5.31
C HIS A 103 -11.55 1.75 4.98
N PRO A 104 -12.35 2.35 5.88
CA PRO A 104 -13.81 2.55 5.68
C PRO A 104 -14.14 3.35 4.42
N HIS A 105 -13.24 4.26 4.04
CA HIS A 105 -13.32 4.98 2.77
C HIS A 105 -13.18 4.04 1.56
N ARG A 106 -14.15 4.08 0.65
CA ARG A 106 -14.08 3.37 -0.63
C ARG A 106 -13.21 4.14 -1.62
N TYR A 107 -11.97 3.69 -1.77
CA TYR A 107 -11.07 4.21 -2.80
C TYR A 107 -11.51 3.75 -4.21
N PRO A 108 -11.56 4.64 -5.21
CA PRO A 108 -11.81 4.28 -6.60
C PRO A 108 -10.61 3.50 -7.18
N MET A 109 -10.86 2.67 -8.19
CA MET A 109 -9.82 1.84 -8.83
C MET A 109 -8.64 2.68 -9.36
N THR A 110 -8.90 3.90 -9.83
CA THR A 110 -7.85 4.81 -10.26
C THR A 110 -6.89 5.18 -9.13
N GLU A 111 -7.39 5.46 -7.92
CA GLU A 111 -6.53 5.81 -6.78
C GLU A 111 -5.69 4.61 -6.32
N LEU A 112 -6.26 3.41 -6.39
CA LEU A 112 -5.54 2.17 -6.10
C LEU A 112 -4.43 1.91 -7.12
N ALA A 113 -4.70 2.13 -8.41
CA ALA A 113 -3.69 2.00 -9.47
C ALA A 113 -2.58 3.06 -9.36
N LEU A 114 -2.92 4.29 -8.97
CA LEU A 114 -1.93 5.34 -8.70
C LEU A 114 -1.06 5.00 -7.49
N PHE A 115 -1.65 4.41 -6.45
CA PHE A 115 -0.91 3.93 -5.29
C PHE A 115 0.05 2.79 -5.64
N GLU A 116 -0.41 1.78 -6.39
CA GLU A 116 0.44 0.69 -6.89
C GLU A 116 1.57 1.23 -7.77
N ALA A 117 1.28 2.20 -8.65
CA ALA A 117 2.29 2.84 -9.49
C ALA A 117 3.31 3.62 -8.65
N LEU A 118 2.90 4.30 -7.58
CA LEU A 118 3.80 5.00 -6.67
C LEU A 118 4.77 4.02 -6.01
N LEU A 119 4.24 2.95 -5.39
CA LEU A 119 5.06 1.91 -4.76
C LEU A 119 6.05 1.27 -5.74
N GLY A 120 5.57 0.90 -6.93
CA GLY A 120 6.38 0.26 -7.96
C GLY A 120 7.48 1.18 -8.50
N ARG A 121 7.17 2.48 -8.72
CA ARG A 121 8.14 3.45 -9.25
C ARG A 121 9.20 3.83 -8.22
N THR A 122 8.79 4.09 -6.99
CA THR A 122 9.73 4.38 -5.89
C THR A 122 10.58 3.15 -5.57
N GLY A 123 10.02 1.94 -5.67
CA GLY A 123 10.76 0.68 -5.60
C GLY A 123 11.79 0.52 -6.72
N ALA A 124 11.38 0.76 -7.98
CA ALA A 124 12.28 0.70 -9.14
C ALA A 124 13.41 1.74 -9.07
N ALA A 125 13.14 2.92 -8.51
CA ALA A 125 14.16 3.94 -8.23
C ALA A 125 15.11 3.58 -7.07
N LYS A 126 14.82 2.51 -6.31
CA LYS A 126 15.51 2.12 -5.06
C LYS A 126 15.41 3.18 -3.95
N GLU A 127 14.35 3.97 -3.98
CA GLU A 127 14.13 5.10 -3.07
C GLU A 127 12.96 4.86 -2.11
N LEU A 128 12.69 3.59 -1.76
CA LEU A 128 11.57 3.23 -0.87
C LEU A 128 11.56 3.99 0.46
N HIS A 129 12.73 4.41 0.94
CA HIS A 129 12.85 5.23 2.14
C HIS A 129 12.08 6.57 2.03
N ARG A 130 11.87 7.10 0.82
CA ARG A 130 11.06 8.31 0.59
C ARG A 130 9.59 8.12 0.94
N LEU A 131 9.08 6.88 0.89
CA LEU A 131 7.71 6.60 1.34
C LEU A 131 7.56 6.86 2.85
N GLY A 132 8.65 6.78 3.62
CA GLY A 132 8.70 7.14 5.03
C GLY A 132 8.83 8.64 5.30
N ASP A 133 9.09 9.46 4.28
CA ASP A 133 9.13 10.92 4.38
C ASP A 133 7.72 11.47 4.16
N ALA A 134 7.11 11.94 5.25
CA ALA A 134 5.76 12.48 5.25
C ALA A 134 5.59 13.70 4.34
N GLU A 135 6.59 14.59 4.29
CA GLU A 135 6.57 15.81 3.48
C GLU A 135 6.65 15.45 2.00
N TRP A 136 7.57 14.57 1.64
CA TRP A 136 7.68 14.07 0.27
C TRP A 136 6.39 13.38 -0.18
N LEU A 137 5.83 12.50 0.67
CA LEU A 137 4.63 11.75 0.34
C LEU A 137 3.38 12.66 0.28
N ASN A 138 3.31 13.70 1.13
CA ASN A 138 2.30 14.75 1.03
C ASN A 138 2.36 15.49 -0.32
N ARG A 139 3.57 15.87 -0.76
CA ARG A 139 3.77 16.49 -2.08
C ARG A 139 3.37 15.54 -3.21
N ALA A 140 3.83 14.30 -3.17
CA ALA A 140 3.51 13.28 -4.16
C ALA A 140 2.01 13.05 -4.30
N VAL A 141 1.31 12.85 -3.17
CA VAL A 141 -0.15 12.67 -3.18
C VAL A 141 -0.87 13.96 -3.61
N GLY A 142 -0.35 15.14 -3.24
CA GLY A 142 -0.84 16.43 -3.70
C GLY A 142 -0.78 16.58 -5.22
N LEU A 143 0.36 16.24 -5.83
CA LEU A 143 0.55 16.24 -7.27
C LEU A 143 -0.39 15.25 -7.97
N LEU A 144 -0.52 14.03 -7.46
CA LEU A 144 -1.42 13.02 -8.00
C LEU A 144 -2.89 13.45 -7.93
N LYS A 145 -3.31 14.07 -6.82
CA LYS A 145 -4.67 14.61 -6.64
C LYS A 145 -4.95 15.81 -7.55
N ARG A 146 -3.94 16.66 -7.79
CA ARG A 146 -4.05 17.86 -8.65
C ARG A 146 -4.14 17.48 -10.12
N GLN A 147 -3.25 16.62 -10.59
CA GLN A 147 -3.16 16.25 -12.01
C GLN A 147 -4.16 15.16 -12.42
N ARG A 148 -4.60 14.32 -11.46
CA ARG A 148 -5.50 13.17 -11.68
C ARG A 148 -5.16 12.40 -12.97
N PRO A 149 -3.92 11.92 -13.14
CA PRO A 149 -3.50 11.29 -14.37
C PRO A 149 -4.34 10.03 -14.63
N ARG A 150 -5.00 9.97 -15.80
CA ARG A 150 -5.86 8.84 -16.20
C ARG A 150 -5.21 7.89 -17.19
N THR A 151 -4.17 8.32 -17.89
CA THR A 151 -3.47 7.52 -18.90
C THR A 151 -2.11 7.08 -18.39
N GLY A 152 -1.63 5.91 -18.83
CA GLY A 152 -0.31 5.41 -18.41
C GLY A 152 0.86 6.33 -18.79
N ARG A 153 0.73 7.17 -19.83
CA ARG A 153 1.71 8.22 -20.14
C ARG A 153 1.67 9.35 -19.10
N ALA A 154 0.48 9.85 -18.77
CA ALA A 154 0.34 10.90 -17.76
C ALA A 154 0.81 10.42 -16.38
N VAL A 155 0.50 9.18 -15.99
CA VAL A 155 1.00 8.58 -14.75
C VAL A 155 2.53 8.55 -14.75
N ARG A 156 3.16 8.12 -15.86
CA ARG A 156 4.63 8.11 -15.98
C ARG A 156 5.25 9.50 -15.86
N GLN A 157 4.64 10.51 -16.46
CA GLN A 157 5.12 11.89 -16.39
C GLN A 157 5.03 12.43 -14.95
N VAL A 158 3.87 12.31 -14.30
CA VAL A 158 3.68 12.77 -12.93
C VAL A 158 4.60 12.03 -11.95
N MET A 159 4.80 10.72 -12.14
CA MET A 159 5.74 9.97 -11.32
C MET A 159 7.21 10.38 -11.57
N GLY A 160 7.54 10.81 -12.79
CA GLY A 160 8.84 11.41 -13.09
C GLY A 160 9.03 12.71 -12.31
N GLU A 161 8.05 13.62 -12.40
CA GLU A 161 8.05 14.90 -11.66
C GLU A 161 8.19 14.67 -10.14
N ILE A 162 7.46 13.70 -9.59
CA ILE A 162 7.52 13.34 -8.16
C ILE A 162 8.91 12.82 -7.74
N LEU A 163 9.61 12.10 -8.63
CA LEU A 163 10.93 11.55 -8.35
C LEU A 163 12.06 12.57 -8.60
N GLU A 164 11.86 13.51 -9.52
CA GLU A 164 12.80 14.59 -9.87
C GLU A 164 12.74 15.79 -8.91
N GLU A 165 11.60 16.10 -8.28
CA GLU A 165 11.46 17.16 -7.27
C GLU A 165 12.09 16.81 -5.90
N ALA A 166 13.14 15.98 -5.89
CA ALA A 166 13.79 15.48 -4.69
C ALA A 166 15.24 15.95 -4.56
#